data_AF-A0A836WI94-F1
#
_entry.id   AF-A0A836WI94-F1
#
_cell.length_a   1.000
_cell.length_b   1.000
_cell.length_c   1.000
_cell.angle_alpha   90.00
_cell.angle_beta   90.00
_cell.angle_gamma   90.00
#
_symmetry.space_group_name_H-M   'P 1'
#
loop_
_entity.id
_entity.type
_entity.pdbx_description
1 polymer ?
#
loop_
_entity_poly.entity_id
_entity_poly.type
_entity_poly.pdbx_seq_one_letter_code
_entity_poly.pdbx_strand_id
1 'polypeptide(L)'
;MAERETMIKIMKETCNHAFLATCECDKPYVRSVAPIVEEDGSAWVTTFANSRKVKQIKQNPKICLYFVSRPNGEKVASPLT
;
A
#
# COMPACT_ATOMS: atom_id res chain seq x y z
N MET A 1 -11.11 20.10 3.89
CA MET A 1 -9.97 20.11 4.83
C MET A 1 -10.12 19.01 5.87
N ALA A 2 -11.18 19.01 6.68
CA ALA A 2 -11.41 17.98 7.72
C ALA A 2 -11.46 16.52 7.20
N GLU A 3 -12.09 16.26 6.04
CA GLU A 3 -12.13 14.90 5.46
C GLU A 3 -10.74 14.39 5.06
N ARG A 4 -9.91 15.27 4.49
CA ARG A 4 -8.53 14.93 4.09
C ARG A 4 -7.67 14.60 5.29
N GLU A 5 -7.75 15.39 6.34
CA GLU A 5 -7.03 15.17 7.61
C GLU A 5 -7.48 13.85 8.26
N THR A 6 -8.78 13.58 8.24
CA THR A 6 -9.36 12.32 8.75
C THR A 6 -8.83 11.13 7.95
N MET A 7 -8.78 11.24 6.62
CA MET A 7 -8.22 10.21 5.74
C MET A 7 -6.73 9.96 6.04
N ILE A 8 -5.92 11.01 6.16
CA ILE A 8 -4.49 10.88 6.46
C ILE A 8 -4.27 10.24 7.82
N LYS A 9 -5.09 10.60 8.82
CA LYS A 9 -5.07 9.96 10.14
C LYS A 9 -5.33 8.45 10.02
N ILE A 10 -6.37 8.04 9.29
CA ILE A 10 -6.69 6.62 9.07
C ILE A 10 -5.54 5.91 8.34
N MET A 11 -4.97 6.54 7.29
CA MET A 11 -3.84 5.99 6.56
C MET A 11 -2.63 5.74 7.47
N LYS A 12 -2.34 6.69 8.39
CA LYS A 12 -1.26 6.54 9.38
C LYS A 12 -1.54 5.45 10.40
N GLU A 13 -2.78 5.31 10.87
CA GLU A 13 -3.17 4.27 11.82
C GLU A 13 -3.13 2.85 11.22
N THR A 14 -3.25 2.75 9.89
CA THR A 14 -3.33 1.48 9.15
C THR A 14 -2.11 1.19 8.26
N CYS A 15 -1.06 2.02 8.32
CA CYS A 15 0.10 1.93 7.42
C CYS A 15 0.95 0.65 7.61
N ASN A 16 0.81 -0.04 8.74
CA ASN A 16 1.51 -1.29 9.01
C ASN A 16 1.10 -2.43 8.06
N HIS A 17 -0.08 -2.32 7.43
CA HIS A 17 -0.58 -3.34 6.51
C HIS A 17 -1.49 -2.72 5.45
N ALA A 18 -0.90 -2.32 4.33
CA ALA A 18 -1.62 -1.85 3.15
C ALA A 18 -1.41 -2.80 1.97
N PHE A 19 -2.27 -2.69 0.97
CA PHE A 19 -2.19 -3.47 -0.27
C PHE A 19 -1.84 -2.58 -1.45
N LEU A 20 -0.76 -2.92 -2.15
CA LEU A 20 -0.35 -2.26 -3.38
C LEU A 20 -0.78 -3.12 -4.58
N ALA A 21 -1.68 -2.56 -5.37
CA ALA A 21 -2.06 -3.09 -6.67
C ALA A 21 -1.23 -2.41 -7.77
N THR A 22 -0.63 -3.22 -8.63
CA THR A 22 -0.04 -2.78 -9.91
C THR A 22 -0.63 -3.64 -11.03
N CYS A 23 -0.39 -3.28 -12.28
CA CYS A 23 -0.84 -4.06 -13.43
C CYS A 23 0.35 -4.53 -14.29
N GLU A 24 0.19 -5.67 -14.95
CA GLU A 24 1.04 -6.11 -16.06
C GLU A 24 0.11 -6.52 -17.20
N CYS A 25 0.15 -5.79 -18.31
CA CYS A 25 -0.89 -5.85 -19.35
C CYS A 25 -2.28 -5.65 -18.71
N ASP A 26 -3.17 -6.65 -18.80
CA ASP A 26 -4.53 -6.63 -18.25
C ASP A 26 -4.67 -7.40 -16.93
N LYS A 27 -3.56 -7.83 -16.32
CA LYS A 27 -3.55 -8.64 -15.10
C LYS A 27 -3.17 -7.80 -13.88
N PRO A 28 -4.08 -7.62 -12.89
CA PRO A 28 -3.73 -6.96 -11.65
C PRO A 28 -2.90 -7.90 -10.75
N TYR A 29 -1.95 -7.30 -10.03
CA TYR A 29 -1.15 -7.98 -9.01
C TYR A 29 -1.24 -7.19 -7.71
N VAL A 30 -1.81 -7.80 -6.68
CA VAL A 30 -1.98 -7.22 -5.35
C VAL A 30 -1.00 -7.88 -4.39
N ARG A 31 -0.32 -7.08 -3.56
CA ARG A 31 0.59 -7.57 -2.53
C ARG A 31 0.58 -6.67 -1.31
N SER A 32 0.89 -7.24 -0.15
CA SER A 32 1.03 -6.46 1.09
C SER A 32 2.31 -5.60 1.05
N VAL A 33 2.20 -4.41 1.61
CA VAL A 33 3.29 -3.44 1.80
C VAL A 33 3.08 -2.73 3.14
N ALA A 34 4.16 -2.13 3.66
CA ALA A 34 4.12 -1.27 4.85
C ALA A 34 4.58 0.14 4.43
N PRO A 35 3.69 1.01 3.94
CA PRO A 35 4.05 2.36 3.55
C PRO A 35 4.40 3.24 4.76
N ILE A 36 5.19 4.29 4.51
CA ILE A 36 5.35 5.44 5.40
C ILE A 36 4.42 6.54 4.89
N VAL A 37 3.54 7.06 5.73
CA VAL A 37 2.56 8.10 5.36
C VAL A 37 2.95 9.42 6.02
N GLU A 38 3.16 10.45 5.22
CA GLU A 38 3.58 11.78 5.65
C GLU A 38 2.37 12.65 6.08
N GLU A 39 2.64 13.79 6.73
CA GLU A 39 1.61 14.77 7.12
C GLU A 39 0.84 15.33 5.92
N ASP A 40 1.50 15.44 4.77
CA ASP A 40 0.88 15.91 3.53
C ASP A 40 0.09 14.81 2.82
N GLY A 41 -0.01 13.60 3.39
CA GLY A 41 -0.72 12.46 2.79
C GLY A 41 0.04 11.76 1.66
N SER A 42 1.29 12.16 1.37
CA SER A 42 2.17 11.37 0.52
C SER A 42 2.52 10.04 1.21
N ALA A 43 2.77 9.01 0.40
CA ALA A 43 3.06 7.67 0.88
C ALA A 43 4.31 7.11 0.20
N TRP A 44 5.26 6.62 1.02
CA TRP A 44 6.49 5.99 0.56
C TRP A 44 6.41 4.47 0.74
N VAL A 45 6.70 3.72 -0.31
CA VAL A 45 6.82 2.26 -0.27
C VAL A 45 8.25 1.87 -0.57
N THR A 46 8.91 1.22 0.37
CA THR A 46 10.25 0.67 0.15
C THR A 46 10.15 -0.72 -0.49
N THR A 47 10.98 -0.97 -1.51
CA THR A 47 11.01 -2.27 -2.20
C THR A 47 12.37 -2.46 -2.87
N PHE A 48 12.75 -3.72 -3.10
CA PHE A 48 13.94 -4.02 -3.91
C PHE A 48 13.81 -3.47 -5.33
N ALA A 49 14.84 -2.77 -5.79
CA ALA A 49 14.89 -2.12 -7.11
C ALA A 49 14.66 -3.10 -8.28
N ASN A 50 15.05 -4.36 -8.11
CA ASN A 50 14.94 -5.39 -9.15
C ASN A 50 13.64 -6.23 -9.05
N SER A 51 12.73 -5.88 -8.13
CA SER A 51 11.51 -6.65 -7.92
C SER A 51 10.51 -6.48 -9.09
N ARG A 52 9.64 -7.48 -9.29
CA ARG A 52 8.63 -7.48 -10.36
C ARG A 52 7.74 -6.24 -10.33
N LYS A 53 7.37 -5.76 -9.13
CA LYS A 53 6.55 -4.54 -8.99
C LYS A 53 7.22 -3.29 -9.53
N VAL A 54 8.56 -3.17 -9.44
CA VAL A 54 9.28 -2.02 -10.03
C VAL A 54 9.21 -2.08 -11.55
N LYS A 55 9.34 -3.27 -12.15
CA LYS A 55 9.16 -3.45 -13.60
C LYS A 55 7.74 -3.07 -14.03
N GLN A 56 6.74 -3.54 -13.30
CA GLN A 56 5.32 -3.24 -13.53
C GLN A 56 5.04 -1.74 -13.43
N ILE A 57 5.52 -1.06 -12.38
CA ILE A 57 5.34 0.39 -12.16
C ILE A 57 6.04 1.21 -13.26
N LYS A 58 7.24 0.78 -13.70
CA LYS A 58 7.96 1.45 -14.80
C LYS A 58 7.22 1.36 -16.13
N GLN A 59 6.51 0.25 -16.38
CA GLN A 59 5.72 0.07 -17.60
C GLN A 59 4.35 0.76 -17.51
N ASN A 60 3.71 0.73 -16.34
CA ASN A 60 2.45 1.39 -16.07
C ASN A 60 2.47 2.00 -14.65
N PRO A 61 2.60 3.33 -14.53
CA PRO A 61 2.68 3.99 -13.23
C PRO A 61 1.33 4.09 -12.51
N LYS A 62 0.21 3.69 -13.14
CA LYS A 62 -1.09 3.64 -12.48
C LYS A 62 -1.11 2.52 -11.45
N ILE A 63 -1.19 2.90 -10.19
CA ILE A 63 -1.21 1.99 -9.04
C ILE A 63 -2.39 2.34 -8.13
N CYS A 64 -2.80 1.37 -7.30
CA CYS A 64 -3.72 1.62 -6.20
C CYS A 64 -3.05 1.19 -4.89
N LEU A 65 -3.05 2.08 -3.90
CA LEU A 65 -2.64 1.76 -2.54
C LEU A 65 -3.89 1.76 -1.65
N TYR A 66 -4.19 0.61 -1.05
CA TYR A 66 -5.39 0.42 -0.26
C TYR A 66 -5.03 0.14 1.20
N PHE A 67 -5.58 0.95 2.10
CA PHE A 67 -5.38 0.85 3.54
C PHE A 67 -6.52 0.05 4.15
N VAL A 68 -6.19 -0.93 4.99
CA VAL A 68 -7.19 -1.81 5.62
C VAL A 68 -7.10 -1.74 7.13
N SER A 69 -8.26 -1.64 7.77
CA SER A 69 -8.39 -1.94 9.20
C SER A 69 -8.71 -3.42 9.35
N ARG A 70 -7.93 -4.14 10.15
CA ARG A 70 -8.23 -5.54 10.46
C ARG A 70 -9.41 -5.58 11.44
N PRO A 71 -10.41 -6.45 11.23
CA PRO A 71 -11.47 -6.63 12.21
C PRO A 71 -10.85 -7.01 13.58
N ASN A 72 -11.31 -6.34 14.64
CA ASN A 72 -11.06 -6.69 16.04
C ASN A 72 -9.61 -6.59 16.56
N GLY A 73 -8.69 -5.92 15.85
CA GLY A 73 -7.30 -5.76 16.31
C GLY A 73 -6.51 -7.07 16.40
N GLU A 74 -6.99 -8.14 15.74
CA GLU A 74 -6.35 -9.44 15.78
C GLU A 74 -4.97 -9.44 15.10
N LYS A 75 -3.98 -9.97 15.82
CA LYS A 75 -2.63 -10.16 15.31
C LYS A 75 -2.61 -11.39 14.40
N VAL A 76 -2.87 -11.17 13.11
CA VAL A 76 -2.73 -12.19 12.08
C VAL A 76 -1.27 -12.29 11.63
N ALA A 77 -0.69 -13.47 11.73
CA ALA A 77 0.55 -13.82 11.04
C ALA A 77 0.22 -14.23 9.61
N SER A 78 0.78 -13.53 8.63
CA SER A 78 0.74 -13.98 7.24
C SER A 78 1.92 -14.93 7.02
N PRO A 79 1.72 -16.15 6.49
CA PRO A 79 2.84 -17.02 6.15
C PRO A 79 3.74 -16.30 5.14
N LEU A 80 5.06 -16.36 5.38
CA LEU A 80 6.05 -15.92 4.42
C LEU A 80 6.02 -16.92 3.25
N THR A 81 5.38 -16.54 2.14
CA THR A 81 5.43 -17.26 0.87
C THR A 81 6.38 -16.60 -0.12
#